data_AF-A0A2N1TFB1-F1
#
_entry.id   AF-A0A2N1TFB1-F1
#
_cell.length_a   1.000
_cell.length_b   1.000
_cell.length_c   1.000
_cell.angle_alpha   90.00
_cell.angle_beta   90.00
_cell.angle_gamma   90.00
#
_symmetry.space_group_name_H-M   'P 1'
#
loop_
_entity.id
_entity.type
_entity.pdbx_description
1 polymer ?
#
loop_
_entity_poly.entity_id
_entity_poly.type
_entity_poly.pdbx_seq_one_letter_code
_entity_poly.pdbx_strand_id
1 'polypeptide(L)'
;MEYLGLSYLGAGLGAGLIVFGAALGIGRLAAGALEGMARQPEMSGDLRTAMIIAAALIEGFTFFALVVTFMLATQAPKQELAGPKAEVPAAEQHQ
;
A
#
# COMPACT_ATOMS: atom_id res chain seq x y z
N MET A 1 7.99 -6.06 21.50
CA MET A 1 8.69 -4.88 20.95
C MET A 1 9.31 -5.16 19.59
N GLU A 2 10.01 -6.29 19.41
CA GLU A 2 10.65 -6.65 18.13
C GLU A 2 9.66 -6.81 16.95
N TYR A 3 8.51 -7.45 17.17
CA TYR A 3 7.45 -7.59 16.15
C TYR A 3 6.98 -6.24 15.59
N LEU A 4 6.81 -5.23 16.44
CA LEU A 4 6.42 -3.88 16.03
C LEU A 4 7.50 -3.24 15.14
N GLY A 5 8.78 -3.47 15.45
CA GLY A 5 9.90 -2.96 14.65
C GLY A 5 9.91 -3.53 13.22
N LEU A 6 9.62 -4.82 13.08
CA LEU A 6 9.57 -5.47 11.76
C LEU A 6 8.38 -4.98 10.92
N SER A 7 7.22 -4.73 11.55
CA SER A 7 6.05 -4.16 10.89
C SER A 7 6.33 -2.76 10.34
N TYR A 8 6.96 -1.88 11.13
CA TYR A 8 7.31 -0.53 10.68
C TYR A 8 8.36 -0.53 9.58
N LEU A 9 9.35 -1.40 9.65
CA LEU A 9 10.36 -1.56 8.61
C LEU A 9 9.73 -2.04 7.29
N GLY A 10 8.87 -3.05 7.36
CA GLY A 10 8.12 -3.56 6.21
C GLY A 10 7.22 -2.49 5.59
N ALA A 11 6.55 -1.69 6.42
CA ALA A 11 5.72 -0.58 5.96
C ALA A 11 6.55 0.53 5.28
N GLY A 12 7.66 0.96 5.87
CA GLY A 12 8.52 1.98 5.28
C GLY A 12 9.11 1.56 3.93
N LEU A 13 9.63 0.34 3.86
CA LEU A 13 10.17 -0.23 2.61
C LEU A 13 9.09 -0.43 1.56
N GLY A 14 7.93 -0.96 1.94
CA GLY A 14 6.79 -1.14 1.05
C GLY A 14 6.33 0.17 0.43
N ALA A 15 6.16 1.22 1.25
CA ALA A 15 5.76 2.54 0.78
C ALA A 15 6.77 3.12 -0.21
N GLY A 16 8.08 3.02 0.10
CA GLY A 16 9.14 3.50 -0.78
C GLY A 16 9.13 2.82 -2.15
N LEU A 17 8.97 1.50 -2.19
CA LEU A 17 8.92 0.73 -3.43
C LEU A 17 7.67 1.06 -4.27
N ILE A 18 6.52 1.22 -3.63
CA ILE A 18 5.27 1.61 -4.30
C ILE A 18 5.41 2.98 -4.97
N VAL A 19 5.87 3.99 -4.21
CA VAL A 19 6.04 5.36 -4.74
C VAL A 19 7.08 5.39 -5.86
N PHE A 20 8.17 4.64 -5.72
CA PHE A 20 9.19 4.56 -6.76
C PHE A 20 8.66 3.94 -8.07
N GLY A 21 7.90 2.84 -7.97
CA GLY A 21 7.26 2.22 -9.13
C GLY A 21 6.25 3.14 -9.81
N ALA A 22 5.42 3.84 -9.03
CA ALA A 22 4.45 4.80 -9.53
C ALA A 22 5.13 5.98 -10.25
N ALA A 23 6.18 6.54 -9.65
CA ALA A 23 6.95 7.64 -10.23
C ALA A 23 7.57 7.26 -11.59
N LEU A 24 8.11 6.05 -11.71
CA LEU A 24 8.63 5.55 -13.00
C LEU A 24 7.53 5.35 -14.04
N GLY A 25 6.38 4.80 -13.64
CA GLY A 25 5.24 4.59 -14.53
C GLY A 25 4.68 5.91 -15.06
N ILE A 26 4.35 6.84 -14.15
CA ILE A 26 3.77 8.14 -14.52
C ILE A 26 4.75 9.01 -15.29
N GLY A 27 6.05 8.96 -14.96
CA GLY A 27 7.08 9.72 -15.67
C GLY A 27 7.21 9.30 -17.13
N ARG A 28 7.21 7.99 -17.40
CA ARG A 28 7.27 7.45 -18.77
C ARG A 28 5.97 7.74 -19.54
N LEU A 29 4.82 7.61 -18.88
CA LEU A 29 3.53 7.95 -19.47
C LEU A 29 3.49 9.43 -19.90
N ALA A 30 3.87 10.34 -19.01
CA ALA A 30 3.87 11.77 -19.27
C ALA A 30 4.86 12.13 -20.40
N ALA A 31 6.06 11.56 -20.40
CA ALA A 31 7.04 11.78 -21.46
C ALA A 31 6.50 11.35 -22.83
N GLY A 32 5.91 10.15 -22.93
CA GLY A 32 5.34 9.64 -24.18
C GLY A 32 4.14 10.46 -24.66
N ALA A 33 3.28 10.91 -23.75
CA ALA A 33 2.17 11.79 -24.09
C ALA A 33 2.65 13.16 -24.59
N LEU A 34 3.62 13.77 -23.91
CA LEU A 34 4.20 15.07 -24.30
C LEU A 34 4.89 14.99 -25.67
N GLU A 35 5.68 13.95 -25.92
CA GLU A 35 6.31 13.74 -27.22
C GLU A 35 5.26 13.52 -28.33
N GLY A 36 4.22 12.70 -28.05
CA GLY A 36 3.11 12.50 -28.97
C GLY A 36 2.39 13.80 -29.33
N MET A 37 2.09 14.63 -28.33
CA MET A 37 1.43 15.93 -28.53
C MET A 37 2.31 16.91 -29.32
N ALA A 38 3.63 16.88 -29.09
CA ALA A 38 4.57 17.71 -29.84
C ALA A 38 4.67 17.28 -31.33
N ARG A 39 4.56 15.99 -31.63
CA ARG A 39 4.63 15.45 -33.00
C ARG A 39 3.32 15.54 -33.76
N GLN A 40 2.19 15.45 -33.07
CA GLN A 40 0.84 15.47 -33.65
C GLN A 40 -0.06 16.40 -32.82
N PRO A 41 0.10 17.74 -32.97
CA PRO A 41 -0.64 18.71 -32.19
C PRO A 41 -2.16 18.58 -32.37
N GLU A 42 -2.63 18.16 -33.54
CA GLU A 42 -4.03 17.91 -33.86
C GLU A 42 -4.68 16.81 -32.99
N MET A 43 -3.88 15.86 -32.48
CA MET A 43 -4.34 14.76 -31.61
C MET A 43 -4.14 15.06 -30.12
N SER A 44 -3.77 16.30 -29.74
CA SER A 44 -3.38 16.60 -28.36
C SER A 44 -4.49 16.38 -27.33
N GLY A 45 -5.74 16.65 -27.72
CA GLY A 45 -6.90 16.40 -26.86
C GLY A 45 -7.08 14.92 -26.50
N ASP A 46 -6.94 14.05 -27.51
CA ASP A 46 -7.10 12.60 -27.35
C ASP A 46 -5.93 12.01 -26.56
N LEU A 47 -4.70 12.42 -26.87
CA LEU A 47 -3.50 12.02 -26.13
C LEU A 47 -3.56 12.42 -24.65
N ARG A 48 -4.00 13.65 -24.36
CA ARG A 48 -4.19 14.12 -22.99
C ARG A 48 -5.27 13.31 -22.27
N THR A 49 -6.37 12.97 -22.95
CA THR A 49 -7.45 12.16 -22.38
C THR A 49 -6.96 10.75 -22.05
N ALA A 50 -6.28 10.09 -22.99
CA ALA A 50 -5.69 8.78 -22.78
C ALA A 50 -4.65 8.80 -21.64
N MET A 51 -3.80 9.83 -21.58
CA MET A 51 -2.83 10.03 -20.51
C MET A 51 -3.52 10.15 -19.14
N ILE A 52 -4.59 10.94 -19.02
CA ILE A 52 -5.30 11.12 -17.75
C ILE A 52 -5.95 9.81 -17.30
N ILE A 53 -6.55 9.04 -18.21
CA ILE A 53 -7.15 7.73 -17.88
C ILE A 53 -6.07 6.77 -17.38
N ALA A 54 -4.94 6.68 -18.09
CA ALA A 54 -3.83 5.83 -17.68
C ALA A 54 -3.23 6.29 -16.33
N ALA A 55 -3.09 7.61 -16.13
CA ALA A 55 -2.64 8.19 -14.87
C ALA A 55 -3.59 7.85 -13.71
N ALA A 56 -4.90 7.94 -13.92
CA ALA A 56 -5.90 7.59 -12.91
C ALA A 56 -5.84 6.10 -12.52
N LEU A 57 -5.58 5.20 -13.48
CA LEU A 57 -5.36 3.79 -13.18
C LEU A 57 -4.08 3.55 -12.38
N ILE A 58 -2.99 4.25 -12.73
CA ILE A 58 -1.72 4.18 -11.98
C ILE A 58 -1.92 4.67 -10.55
N GLU A 59 -2.53 5.84 -10.38
CA GLU A 59 -2.80 6.42 -9.07
C GLU A 59 -3.75 5.56 -8.24
N GLY A 60 -4.78 4.97 -8.86
CA GLY A 60 -5.75 4.10 -8.18
C GLY A 60 -5.09 2.89 -7.50
N PHE A 61 -4.26 2.14 -8.23
CA PHE A 61 -3.57 0.98 -7.64
C PHE A 61 -2.46 1.40 -6.66
N THR A 62 -1.77 2.50 -6.96
CA THR A 62 -0.69 3.05 -6.11
C THR A 62 -1.25 3.45 -4.75
N PHE A 63 -2.35 4.20 -4.75
CA PHE A 63 -3.01 4.64 -3.52
C PHE A 63 -3.53 3.46 -2.72
N PHE A 64 -4.14 2.47 -3.38
CA PHE A 64 -4.57 1.23 -2.72
C PHE A 64 -3.41 0.51 -2.00
N ALA A 65 -2.26 0.37 -2.67
CA ALA A 65 -1.08 -0.26 -2.08
C ALA A 65 -0.50 0.55 -0.90
N LEU A 66 -0.53 1.89 -0.97
CA LEU A 66 -0.13 2.75 0.14
C LEU A 66 -1.06 2.61 1.34
N VAL A 67 -2.37 2.45 1.11
CA VAL A 67 -3.33 2.18 2.20
C VAL A 67 -3.02 0.86 2.90
N VAL A 68 -2.73 -0.22 2.15
CA VAL A 68 -2.35 -1.51 2.74
C VAL A 68 -1.07 -1.35 3.58
N THR A 69 -0.10 -0.60 3.07
CA THR A 69 1.16 -0.33 3.76
C THR A 69 0.94 0.49 5.04
N PHE A 70 0.06 1.48 4.98
CA PHE A 70 -0.35 2.28 6.14
C PHE A 70 -1.08 1.44 7.19
N MET A 71 -1.93 0.50 6.78
CA MET A 71 -2.58 -0.44 7.70
C MET A 71 -1.55 -1.32 8.41
N LEU A 72 -0.54 -1.85 7.72
CA LEU A 72 0.53 -2.62 8.36
C LEU A 72 1.30 -1.83 9.42
N ALA A 73 1.41 -0.51 9.26
CA ALA A 73 2.04 0.36 10.25
C ALA A 73 1.13 0.68 11.44
N THR A 74 -0.19 0.58 11.32
CA THR A 74 -1.14 1.14 12.32
C THR A 74 -1.99 0.11 13.02
N GLN A 75 -2.12 -1.11 12.49
CA GLN A 75 -2.94 -2.14 13.13
C GLN A 75 -2.25 -2.69 14.40
N ALA A 76 -2.99 -2.66 15.51
CA ALA A 76 -2.58 -3.30 16.75
C ALA A 76 -2.55 -4.83 16.57
N PRO A 77 -1.63 -5.55 17.23
CA PRO A 77 -1.61 -7.01 17.18
C PRO A 77 -2.98 -7.54 17.59
N LYS A 78 -3.60 -8.38 16.74
CA LYS A 78 -4.84 -9.08 17.10
C LYS A 78 -4.53 -9.86 18.38
N GLN A 79 -5.22 -9.55 19.47
CA GLN A 79 -5.21 -10.39 20.67
C GLN A 79 -5.64 -11.78 20.24
N GLU A 80 -4.68 -12.70 20.16
CA GLU A 80 -4.98 -14.11 20.07
C GLU A 80 -5.87 -14.43 21.26
N LEU A 81 -7.06 -14.96 20.98
CA LEU A 81 -8.10 -15.23 21.95
C LEU A 81 -7.42 -15.90 23.15
N ALA A 82 -7.25 -15.17 24.25
CA ALA A 82 -6.90 -15.76 25.52
C ALA A 82 -8.10 -16.62 25.87
N GLY A 83 -8.10 -17.88 25.40
CA GLY A 83 -9.07 -18.89 25.80
C GLY A 83 -9.17 -18.82 27.32
N PRO A 84 -10.38 -18.94 27.89
CA PRO A 84 -10.59 -18.79 29.32
C PRO A 84 -9.52 -19.61 30.01
N LYS A 85 -8.66 -18.96 30.82
CA LYS A 85 -7.74 -19.70 31.67
C LYS A 85 -8.64 -20.61 32.49
N ALA A 86 -8.58 -21.91 32.22
CA ALA A 86 -9.28 -22.89 33.02
C ALA A 86 -8.67 -22.78 34.42
N GLU A 87 -9.29 -21.96 35.25
CA GLU A 87 -9.04 -21.92 36.67
C GLU A 87 -9.50 -23.28 37.19
N VAL A 88 -8.53 -24.20 37.29
CA VAL A 88 -8.75 -25.50 37.93
C VAL A 88 -9.22 -25.18 39.34
N PRO A 89 -10.47 -25.54 39.72
CA PRO A 89 -10.95 -25.25 41.06
C PRO A 89 -10.02 -25.90 42.07
N ALA A 90 -9.57 -25.10 43.04
CA ALA A 90 -8.77 -25.54 44.17
C ALA A 90 -9.57 -26.57 45.00
N ALA A 91 -9.54 -27.83 44.59
CA ALA A 91 -10.25 -28.92 45.24
C ALA A 91 -9.35 -30.16 45.31
N GLU A 92 -8.14 -30.03 45.88
CA GLU A 92 -7.35 -31.18 46.33
C GLU A 92 -6.19 -30.78 47.28
N GLN A 93 -6.43 -29.83 48.19
CA GLN A 93 -5.48 -29.49 49.27
C GLN A 93 -5.74 -30.19 50.61
N HIS A 94 -6.73 -31.08 50.69
CA HIS A 94 -6.96 -31.87 51.91
C HIS A 94 -7.55 -33.24 51.60
N GLN A 95 -6.70 -34.24 51.31
CA GLN A 95 -6.79 -35.60 51.85
C GLN A 95 -5.39 -36.19 51.96
#